data_AF-K2AAE1-F1
#
_entry.id   AF-K2AAE1-F1
#
_cell.length_a   1.000
_cell.length_b   1.000
_cell.length_c   1.000
_cell.angle_alpha   90.00
_cell.angle_beta   90.00
_cell.angle_gamma   90.00
#
_symmetry.space_group_name_H-M   'P 1'
#
loop_
_entity.id
_entity.type
_entity.pdbx_description
1 polymer ?
#
loop_
_entity_poly.entity_id
_entity_poly.type
_entity_poly.pdbx_seq_one_letter_code
_entity_poly.pdbx_strand_id
1 'polypeptide(L)'
;MNIPVLSFIFLGGRCAFCHKKISIRYPLIELMTGVFFVWWFVVGFNFFKLVGSPWSFIQPVFWLVTGLTMFAILVIDLLYMVIPFGLNLTLFSLALAYRIGLTSFGIMNPTDLFRALAAGAGVCLLFVILQLATKAVKKVDGFGLGDIYLAPSLGLLLGWPKILPGMFAAFVLGSVVGLSLIALKKKKMSQYLPFGPFLIIGTAISLLWGGAIWSWYLSFLV
;
A
#
# COMPACT_ATOMS: atom_id res chain seq x y z
N MET A 1 1.63 23.55 -23.40
CA MET A 1 0.86 22.34 -23.06
C MET A 1 1.66 21.57 -22.01
N ASN A 2 1.27 21.67 -20.73
CA ASN A 2 2.08 21.21 -19.59
C ASN A 2 1.74 19.76 -19.17
N ILE A 3 1.50 18.88 -20.15
CA ILE A 3 1.25 17.45 -19.91
C ILE A 3 2.52 16.70 -20.36
N PRO A 4 3.39 16.27 -19.42
CA PRO A 4 4.70 15.71 -19.74
C PRO A 4 4.62 14.45 -20.61
N VAL A 5 3.61 13.59 -20.47
CA VAL A 5 3.43 12.39 -21.34
C VAL A 5 3.12 12.76 -22.79
N LEU A 6 2.16 13.66 -23.02
CA LEU A 6 1.82 14.11 -24.37
C LEU A 6 2.99 14.89 -24.99
N SER A 7 3.63 15.76 -24.22
CA SER A 7 4.84 16.47 -24.65
C SER A 7 5.98 15.49 -24.96
N PHE A 8 6.18 14.42 -24.19
CA PHE A 8 7.23 13.41 -24.44
C PHE A 8 7.00 12.63 -25.74
N ILE A 9 5.75 12.25 -26.04
CA ILE A 9 5.37 11.55 -27.27
C ILE A 9 5.54 12.46 -28.49
N PHE A 10 5.06 13.71 -28.41
CA PHE A 10 5.18 14.68 -29.51
C PHE A 10 6.61 15.22 -29.71
N LEU A 11 7.43 15.28 -28.66
CA LEU A 11 8.83 15.75 -28.72
C LEU A 11 9.86 14.63 -28.91
N GLY A 12 9.43 13.39 -29.16
CA GLY A 12 10.32 12.25 -29.41
C GLY A 12 11.30 11.97 -28.24
N GLY A 13 10.85 12.20 -27.01
CA GLY A 13 11.64 11.94 -25.80
C GLY A 13 12.73 12.96 -25.47
N ARG A 14 12.71 14.16 -26.09
CA ARG A 14 13.63 15.26 -25.80
C ARG A 14 12.88 16.47 -25.30
N CYS A 15 13.50 17.25 -24.40
CA CYS A 15 12.89 18.50 -23.95
C CYS A 15 12.87 19.53 -25.10
N ALA A 16 11.75 20.26 -25.25
CA ALA A 16 11.54 21.25 -26.30
C ALA A 16 12.56 22.41 -26.27
N PHE A 17 13.06 22.77 -25.08
CA PHE A 17 13.96 23.90 -24.88
C PHE A 17 15.43 23.53 -24.73
N CYS A 18 15.76 22.34 -24.22
CA CYS A 18 17.14 21.98 -23.87
C CYS A 18 17.66 20.71 -24.55
N HIS A 19 16.86 20.05 -25.40
CA HIS A 19 17.19 18.82 -26.15
C HIS A 19 17.78 17.64 -25.36
N LYS A 20 17.89 17.73 -24.04
CA LYS A 20 18.28 16.61 -23.18
C LYS A 20 17.21 15.52 -23.23
N LYS A 21 17.67 14.27 -23.20
CA LYS A 21 16.80 13.09 -23.09
C LYS A 21 16.07 13.14 -21.76
N ILE A 22 14.75 13.16 -21.81
CA ILE A 22 13.91 13.01 -20.62
C ILE A 22 13.97 11.53 -20.23
N SER A 23 14.19 11.24 -18.95
CA SER A 23 14.23 9.84 -18.53
C SER A 23 12.84 9.19 -18.68
N ILE A 24 12.80 7.98 -19.25
CA ILE A 24 11.56 7.21 -19.50
C ILE A 24 10.76 6.95 -18.21
N ARG A 25 11.40 7.12 -17.05
CA ARG A 25 10.80 6.96 -15.71
C ARG A 25 9.66 7.94 -15.47
N TYR A 26 9.76 9.18 -15.94
CA TYR A 26 8.73 10.20 -15.73
C TYR A 26 7.43 9.91 -16.50
N PRO A 27 7.46 9.67 -17.83
CA PRO A 27 6.27 9.28 -18.57
C PRO A 27 5.65 7.98 -18.06
N LEU A 28 6.47 7.02 -17.62
CA LEU A 28 5.97 5.75 -17.10
C LEU A 28 5.18 5.93 -15.81
N ILE A 29 5.70 6.70 -14.85
CA ILE A 29 4.99 6.95 -13.58
C ILE A 29 3.68 7.67 -13.85
N GLU A 30 3.67 8.65 -14.75
CA GLU A 30 2.47 9.41 -15.11
C GLU A 30 1.42 8.56 -15.86
N LEU A 31 1.85 7.67 -16.75
CA LEU A 31 0.97 6.70 -17.40
C LEU A 31 0.40 5.71 -16.38
N MET A 32 1.21 5.21 -15.45
CA MET A 32 0.75 4.29 -14.42
C MET A 32 -0.26 4.95 -13.46
N THR A 33 -0.05 6.21 -13.05
CA THR A 33 -1.06 6.96 -12.27
C THR A 33 -2.33 7.19 -13.09
N GLY A 34 -2.22 7.49 -14.38
CA GLY A 34 -3.37 7.60 -15.29
C GLY A 34 -4.19 6.31 -15.37
N VAL A 35 -3.52 5.16 -15.59
CA VAL A 35 -4.17 3.83 -15.61
C VAL A 35 -4.80 3.52 -14.26
N PHE A 36 -4.12 3.82 -13.15
CA PHE A 36 -4.66 3.64 -11.81
C PHE A 36 -5.94 4.47 -11.59
N PHE A 37 -5.99 5.69 -12.12
CA PHE A 37 -7.16 6.56 -12.06
C PHE A 37 -8.34 5.99 -12.86
N VAL A 38 -8.09 5.47 -14.06
CA VAL A 38 -9.10 4.82 -14.89
C VAL A 38 -9.60 3.54 -14.23
N TRP A 39 -8.70 2.70 -13.72
CA TRP A 39 -9.06 1.49 -12.98
C TRP A 39 -9.91 1.83 -11.75
N TRP A 40 -9.54 2.88 -11.02
CA TRP A 40 -10.31 3.39 -9.89
C TRP A 40 -11.71 3.85 -10.29
N PHE A 41 -11.83 4.59 -11.40
CA PHE A 41 -13.11 5.06 -11.90
C PHE A 41 -14.03 3.90 -12.31
N VAL A 42 -13.48 2.86 -12.94
CA VAL A 42 -14.27 1.71 -13.43
C VAL A 42 -14.62 0.73 -12.29
N VAL A 43 -13.63 0.33 -11.51
CA VAL A 43 -13.76 -0.70 -10.47
C VAL A 43 -14.14 -0.09 -9.13
N GLY A 44 -13.44 0.96 -8.71
CA GLY A 44 -13.61 1.57 -7.39
C GLY A 44 -14.97 2.25 -7.20
N PHE A 45 -15.49 2.91 -8.25
CA PHE A 45 -16.80 3.58 -8.18
C PHE A 45 -17.98 2.61 -7.99
N ASN A 46 -17.85 1.37 -8.48
CA ASN A 46 -18.87 0.34 -8.33
C ASN A 46 -18.66 -0.50 -7.06
N PHE A 47 -17.41 -0.79 -6.70
CA PHE A 47 -17.09 -1.74 -5.62
C PHE A 47 -17.09 -1.10 -4.21
N PHE A 48 -16.77 0.19 -4.07
CA PHE A 48 -16.66 0.86 -2.76
C PHE A 48 -17.91 1.64 -2.33
N LYS A 49 -19.05 1.49 -3.02
CA LYS A 49 -20.35 2.01 -2.56
C LYS A 49 -20.87 1.16 -1.40
N LEU A 50 -20.24 1.27 -0.23
CA LEU A 50 -20.63 0.51 0.96
C LEU A 50 -21.65 1.27 1.83
N VAL A 51 -21.90 2.55 1.57
CA VAL A 51 -22.77 3.41 2.40
C VAL A 51 -23.73 4.21 1.53
N GLY A 52 -24.99 4.30 1.97
CA GLY A 52 -26.00 5.19 1.39
C GLY A 52 -25.70 6.69 1.61
N SER A 53 -26.62 7.55 1.16
CA SER A 53 -26.53 9.01 1.42
C SER A 53 -26.35 9.29 2.91
N PRO A 54 -25.44 10.19 3.34
CA PRO A 54 -24.73 11.24 2.57
C PRO A 54 -23.29 10.90 2.13
N TRP A 55 -22.79 9.68 2.36
CA TRP A 55 -21.38 9.31 2.16
C TRP A 55 -21.02 8.85 0.73
N SER A 56 -22.00 8.88 -0.18
CA SER A 56 -21.87 8.37 -1.55
C SER A 56 -20.78 9.05 -2.37
N PHE A 57 -20.43 10.31 -2.07
CA PHE A 57 -19.36 11.04 -2.75
C PHE A 57 -18.04 11.07 -1.97
N ILE A 58 -18.11 11.12 -0.63
CA ILE A 58 -16.92 11.23 0.23
C ILE A 58 -16.11 9.92 0.20
N GLN A 59 -16.79 8.78 0.21
CA GLN A 59 -16.13 7.48 0.27
C GLN A 59 -15.29 7.15 -0.98
N PRO A 60 -15.78 7.32 -2.23
CA PRO A 60 -14.95 7.13 -3.42
C PRO A 60 -13.73 8.06 -3.50
N VAL A 61 -13.88 9.32 -3.06
CA VAL A 61 -12.80 10.31 -3.05
C VAL A 61 -11.74 9.93 -2.01
N PHE A 62 -12.15 9.55 -0.80
CA PHE A 62 -11.25 9.06 0.23
C PHE A 62 -10.38 7.92 -0.31
N TRP A 63 -11.03 6.89 -0.85
CA TRP A 63 -10.32 5.72 -1.35
C TRP A 63 -9.43 6.01 -2.57
N LEU A 64 -9.80 6.96 -3.43
CA LEU A 64 -8.94 7.44 -4.51
C LEU A 64 -7.67 8.08 -3.97
N VAL A 65 -7.78 8.98 -2.98
CA VAL A 65 -6.63 9.65 -2.36
C VAL A 65 -5.73 8.65 -1.62
N THR A 66 -6.33 7.71 -0.87
CA THR A 66 -5.61 6.62 -0.22
C THR A 66 -4.89 5.74 -1.24
N GLY A 67 -5.56 5.35 -2.32
CA GLY A 67 -4.98 4.54 -3.39
C GLY A 67 -3.80 5.23 -4.08
N LEU A 68 -3.92 6.53 -4.38
CA LEU A 68 -2.84 7.33 -4.94
C LEU A 68 -1.64 7.44 -3.98
N THR A 69 -1.90 7.62 -2.69
CA THR A 69 -0.86 7.68 -1.66
C THR A 69 -0.13 6.34 -1.54
N MET A 70 -0.87 5.23 -1.51
CA MET A 70 -0.30 3.87 -1.53
C MET A 70 0.51 3.62 -2.81
N PHE A 71 -0.01 4.00 -3.96
CA PHE A 71 0.71 3.86 -5.23
C PHE A 71 2.02 4.68 -5.24
N ALA A 72 1.99 5.91 -4.73
CA ALA A 72 3.18 6.75 -4.61
C ALA A 72 4.23 6.12 -3.69
N ILE A 73 3.82 5.60 -2.53
CA ILE A 73 4.74 4.89 -1.62
C ILE A 73 5.34 3.66 -2.32
N LEU A 74 4.52 2.87 -3.01
CA LEU A 74 4.97 1.68 -3.75
C LEU A 74 6.04 2.04 -4.80
N VAL A 75 5.82 3.09 -5.59
CA VAL A 75 6.76 3.51 -6.63
C VAL A 75 8.05 4.07 -6.03
N ILE A 76 7.95 4.92 -5.00
CA ILE A 76 9.12 5.52 -4.34
C ILE A 76 9.96 4.44 -3.67
N ASP A 77 9.33 3.48 -3.01
CA ASP A 77 10.03 2.40 -2.31
C ASP A 77 10.71 1.42 -3.29
N LEU A 78 10.08 1.12 -4.43
CA LEU A 78 10.71 0.33 -5.50
C LEU A 78 11.94 1.02 -6.14
N LEU A 79 11.90 2.36 -6.25
CA LEU A 79 12.96 3.13 -6.91
C LEU A 79 14.10 3.54 -5.97
N TYR A 80 13.76 3.93 -4.75
CA TYR A 80 14.67 4.57 -3.80
C TYR A 80 14.83 3.79 -2.50
N MET A 81 14.05 2.72 -2.26
CA MET A 81 14.07 1.92 -1.03
C MET A 81 13.88 2.77 0.24
N VAL A 82 13.09 3.84 0.14
CA VAL A 82 12.80 4.75 1.24
C VAL A 82 11.30 5.05 1.22
N ILE A 83 10.65 4.87 2.38
CA ILE A 83 9.27 5.31 2.59
C ILE A 83 9.29 6.72 3.21
N PRO A 84 8.85 7.75 2.48
CA PRO A 84 8.88 9.12 2.99
C PRO A 84 7.87 9.29 4.13
N PHE A 85 8.35 9.85 5.25
CA PHE A 85 7.55 10.04 6.47
C PHE A 85 6.25 10.82 6.20
N GLY A 86 6.30 11.85 5.35
CA GLY A 86 5.13 12.66 5.01
C GLY A 86 4.00 11.87 4.35
N LEU A 87 4.31 10.94 3.43
CA LEU A 87 3.27 10.12 2.79
C LEU A 87 2.68 9.10 3.77
N ASN A 88 3.52 8.51 4.61
CA ASN A 88 3.03 7.56 5.61
C ASN A 88 2.12 8.26 6.64
N LEU A 89 2.50 9.45 7.12
CA LEU A 89 1.67 10.25 8.02
C LEU A 89 0.35 10.66 7.36
N THR A 90 0.38 10.99 6.07
CA THR A 90 -0.82 11.31 5.28
C THR A 90 -1.75 10.09 5.19
N LEU A 91 -1.20 8.90 4.96
CA LEU A 91 -2.00 7.67 4.91
C LEU A 91 -2.63 7.36 6.27
N PHE A 92 -1.86 7.52 7.35
CA PHE A 92 -2.33 7.32 8.72
C PHE A 92 -3.46 8.29 9.08
N SER A 93 -3.27 9.59 8.81
CA SER A 93 -4.25 10.63 9.15
C SER A 93 -5.54 10.46 8.36
N LEU A 94 -5.45 10.13 7.06
CA LEU A 94 -6.61 9.81 6.23
C LEU A 94 -7.37 8.60 6.79
N ALA A 95 -6.67 7.49 7.06
CA ALA A 95 -7.30 6.27 7.55
C ALA A 95 -7.99 6.47 8.92
N LEU A 96 -7.33 7.22 9.81
CA LEU A 96 -7.87 7.57 11.12
C LEU A 96 -9.11 8.47 11.00
N ALA A 97 -9.01 9.56 10.22
CA ALA A 97 -10.13 10.48 9.99
C ALA A 97 -11.34 9.77 9.39
N TYR A 98 -11.11 8.84 8.46
CA TYR A 98 -12.18 8.03 7.87
C TYR A 98 -12.88 7.13 8.89
N ARG A 99 -12.12 6.41 9.72
CA ARG A 99 -12.69 5.54 10.77
C ARG A 99 -13.43 6.34 11.85
N ILE A 100 -12.89 7.50 12.25
CA ILE A 100 -13.56 8.41 13.19
C ILE A 100 -14.85 8.92 12.56
N GLY A 101 -14.81 9.40 11.31
CA GLY A 101 -16.00 9.85 10.59
C GLY A 101 -17.09 8.78 10.51
N LEU A 102 -16.75 7.54 10.18
CA LEU A 102 -17.73 6.44 10.17
C LEU A 102 -18.33 6.15 11.57
N THR A 103 -17.54 6.30 12.63
CA THR A 103 -17.99 6.07 14.01
C THR A 103 -18.89 7.21 14.49
N SER A 104 -18.52 8.47 14.24
CA SER A 104 -19.29 9.65 14.66
C SER A 104 -20.67 9.73 14.00
N PHE A 105 -20.81 9.24 12.78
CA PHE A 105 -22.09 9.21 12.06
C PHE A 105 -22.91 7.92 12.33
N GLY A 106 -22.46 7.07 13.27
CA GLY A 106 -23.19 5.88 13.70
C GLY A 106 -23.22 4.73 12.69
N ILE A 107 -22.41 4.80 11.63
CA ILE A 107 -22.34 3.75 10.59
C ILE A 107 -21.48 2.57 11.08
N MET A 108 -20.49 2.85 11.92
CA MET A 108 -19.55 1.86 12.45
C MET A 108 -19.59 1.86 13.98
N ASN A 109 -19.50 0.67 14.58
CA ASN A 109 -19.42 0.55 16.02
C ASN A 109 -18.08 1.10 16.53
N PRO A 110 -18.05 1.80 17.69
CA PRO A 110 -16.79 2.26 18.29
C PRO A 110 -15.77 1.13 18.53
N THR A 111 -16.26 -0.09 18.77
CA THR A 111 -15.43 -1.29 18.94
C THR A 111 -14.60 -1.63 17.71
N ASP A 112 -15.06 -1.32 16.50
CA ASP A 112 -14.32 -1.58 15.27
C ASP A 112 -13.14 -0.63 15.07
N LEU A 113 -13.26 0.63 15.54
CA LEU A 113 -12.14 1.57 15.59
C LEU A 113 -11.05 1.05 16.53
N PHE A 114 -11.43 0.61 17.73
CA PHE A 114 -10.48 0.03 18.68
C PHE A 114 -9.81 -1.23 18.13
N ARG A 115 -10.57 -2.11 17.47
CA ARG A 115 -10.01 -3.31 16.81
C ARG A 115 -9.04 -2.94 15.70
N ALA A 116 -9.31 -1.91 14.90
CA ALA A 116 -8.42 -1.48 13.83
C ALA A 116 -7.11 -0.87 14.38
N LEU A 117 -7.20 -0.04 15.43
CA LEU A 117 -6.03 0.49 16.14
C LEU A 117 -5.20 -0.63 16.78
N ALA A 118 -5.86 -1.56 17.48
CA ALA A 118 -5.20 -2.70 18.11
C ALA A 118 -4.54 -3.60 17.06
N ALA A 119 -5.20 -3.83 15.93
CA ALA A 119 -4.64 -4.56 14.80
C ALA A 119 -3.38 -3.87 14.24
N GLY A 120 -3.45 -2.56 13.96
CA GLY A 120 -2.29 -1.80 13.48
C GLY A 120 -1.13 -1.78 14.47
N ALA A 121 -1.43 -1.61 15.76
CA ALA A 121 -0.43 -1.67 16.84
C ALA A 121 0.18 -3.06 16.97
N GLY A 122 -0.62 -4.13 16.87
CA GLY A 122 -0.16 -5.51 16.93
C GLY A 122 0.79 -5.86 15.79
N VAL A 123 0.51 -5.38 14.58
CA VAL A 123 1.38 -5.59 13.42
C VAL A 123 2.66 -4.77 13.51
N CYS A 124 2.57 -3.52 13.95
CA CYS A 124 3.74 -2.70 14.23
C CYS A 124 4.65 -3.38 15.26
N LEU A 125 4.08 -3.87 16.36
CA LEU A 125 4.79 -4.61 17.40
C LEU A 125 5.43 -5.90 16.86
N LEU A 126 4.72 -6.64 16.00
CA LEU A 126 5.26 -7.81 15.32
C LEU A 126 6.50 -7.46 14.49
N PHE A 127 6.46 -6.39 13.69
CA PHE A 127 7.63 -5.96 12.92
C PHE A 127 8.78 -5.49 13.81
N VAL A 128 8.50 -4.80 14.91
CA VAL A 128 9.53 -4.41 15.89
C VAL A 128 10.18 -5.65 16.51
N ILE A 129 9.41 -6.66 16.90
CA ILE A 129 9.94 -7.92 17.44
C ILE A 129 10.81 -8.62 16.40
N LEU A 130 10.35 -8.74 15.15
CA LEU A 130 11.13 -9.36 14.08
C LEU A 130 12.43 -8.59 13.80
N GLN A 131 12.39 -7.26 13.87
CA GLN A 131 13.56 -6.40 13.74
C GLN A 131 14.57 -6.67 14.85
N LEU A 132 14.12 -6.66 16.11
CA LEU A 132 14.98 -6.91 17.27
C LEU A 132 15.56 -8.32 17.25
N ALA A 133 14.77 -9.33 16.90
CA ALA A 133 15.22 -10.70 16.75
C ALA A 133 16.28 -10.82 15.64
N THR A 134 16.06 -10.18 14.49
CA THR A 134 17.03 -10.21 13.39
C THR A 134 18.33 -9.48 13.77
N LYS A 135 18.22 -8.35 14.47
CA LYS A 135 19.38 -7.61 14.97
C LYS A 135 20.16 -8.38 16.03
N ALA A 136 19.48 -9.13 16.91
CA ALA A 136 20.13 -9.99 17.89
C ALA A 136 20.89 -11.16 17.24
N VAL A 137 20.29 -11.80 16.22
CA VAL A 137 20.88 -12.99 15.57
C VAL A 137 21.95 -12.63 14.54
N LYS A 138 21.65 -11.68 13.65
CA LYS A 138 22.50 -11.38 12.48
C LYS A 138 23.26 -10.05 12.61
N LYS A 139 23.04 -9.27 13.68
CA LYS A 139 23.62 -7.92 13.87
C LYS A 139 23.38 -6.95 12.72
N VAL A 140 22.37 -7.24 11.89
CA VAL A 140 21.93 -6.40 10.77
C VAL A 140 20.45 -6.11 10.91
N ASP A 141 20.03 -4.98 10.37
CA ASP A 141 18.63 -4.59 10.33
C ASP A 141 17.89 -5.47 9.30
N GLY A 142 16.80 -6.11 9.74
CA GLY A 142 16.02 -7.03 8.90
C GLY A 142 15.02 -6.32 8.00
N PHE A 143 14.30 -5.35 8.56
CA PHE A 143 13.24 -4.55 7.94
C PHE A 143 13.55 -3.06 8.01
N GLY A 144 12.87 -2.30 7.16
CA GLY A 144 13.10 -0.87 7.03
C GLY A 144 12.26 -0.18 8.08
N LEU A 145 12.80 0.84 8.76
CA LEU A 145 11.99 1.61 9.72
C LEU A 145 10.71 2.14 9.07
N GLY A 146 10.78 2.49 7.78
CA GLY A 146 9.61 2.86 6.99
C GLY A 146 8.51 1.79 6.95
N ASP A 147 8.87 0.52 6.78
CA ASP A 147 7.92 -0.60 6.74
C ASP A 147 7.21 -0.77 8.08
N ILE A 148 7.95 -0.61 9.18
CA ILE A 148 7.42 -0.67 10.55
C ILE A 148 6.41 0.46 10.77
N TYR A 149 6.74 1.67 10.34
CA TYR A 149 5.85 2.82 10.48
C TYR A 149 4.63 2.75 9.56
N LEU A 150 4.66 1.96 8.48
CA LEU A 150 3.53 1.78 7.58
C LEU A 150 2.43 0.89 8.21
N ALA A 151 2.81 -0.04 9.10
CA ALA A 151 1.90 -1.01 9.70
C ALA A 151 0.66 -0.42 10.41
N PRO A 152 0.77 0.64 11.24
CA PRO A 152 -0.40 1.29 11.83
C PRO A 152 -1.38 1.83 10.79
N SER A 153 -0.88 2.44 9.71
CA SER A 153 -1.69 2.97 8.61
C SER A 153 -2.48 1.86 7.91
N LEU A 154 -1.82 0.73 7.62
CA LEU A 154 -2.46 -0.43 6.99
C LEU A 154 -3.48 -1.09 7.92
N GLY A 155 -3.21 -1.12 9.23
CA GLY A 155 -4.15 -1.67 10.20
C GLY A 155 -5.41 -0.84 10.39
N LEU A 156 -5.30 0.49 10.34
CA LEU A 156 -6.47 1.38 10.31
C LEU A 156 -7.30 1.21 9.03
N LEU A 157 -6.65 1.03 7.89
CA LEU A 157 -7.33 0.79 6.61
C LEU A 157 -8.06 -0.56 6.60
N LEU A 158 -7.35 -1.66 6.87
CA LEU A 158 -7.90 -3.01 6.78
C LEU A 158 -8.82 -3.35 7.96
N GLY A 159 -8.40 -2.99 9.17
CA GLY A 159 -9.02 -3.44 10.41
C GLY A 159 -8.88 -4.95 10.64
N TRP A 160 -9.49 -5.42 11.73
CA TRP A 160 -9.59 -6.84 12.04
C TRP A 160 -10.83 -7.46 11.37
N PRO A 161 -10.77 -8.67 10.79
CA PRO A 161 -9.61 -9.58 10.68
C PRO A 161 -8.78 -9.40 9.40
N LYS A 162 -9.19 -8.51 8.48
CA LYS A 162 -8.62 -8.37 7.13
C LYS A 162 -7.12 -8.03 7.12
N ILE A 163 -6.57 -7.48 8.19
CA ILE A 163 -5.12 -7.25 8.31
C ILE A 163 -4.30 -8.54 8.15
N LEU A 164 -4.82 -9.68 8.64
CA LEU A 164 -4.13 -10.97 8.61
C LEU A 164 -3.92 -11.50 7.18
N PRO A 165 -4.96 -11.67 6.34
CA PRO A 165 -4.77 -12.11 4.97
C PRO A 165 -3.94 -11.10 4.17
N GLY A 166 -4.00 -9.80 4.49
CA GLY A 166 -3.17 -8.77 3.84
C GLY A 166 -1.68 -8.94 4.13
N MET A 167 -1.32 -9.14 5.39
CA MET A 167 0.06 -9.44 5.78
C MET A 167 0.54 -10.77 5.21
N PHE A 168 -0.29 -11.81 5.29
CA PHE A 168 0.05 -13.12 4.74
C PHE A 168 0.35 -13.03 3.25
N ALA A 169 -0.51 -12.35 2.48
CA ALA A 169 -0.29 -12.09 1.06
C ALA A 169 1.02 -11.31 0.82
N ALA A 170 1.33 -10.30 1.66
CA ALA A 170 2.58 -9.56 1.55
C ALA A 170 3.82 -10.45 1.77
N PHE A 171 3.82 -11.31 2.79
CA PHE A 171 4.92 -12.26 3.03
C PHE A 171 5.06 -13.30 1.91
N VAL A 172 3.95 -13.84 1.40
CA VAL A 172 3.98 -14.80 0.29
C VAL A 172 4.54 -14.14 -0.97
N LEU A 173 4.05 -12.96 -1.34
CA LEU A 173 4.56 -12.24 -2.52
C LEU A 173 6.04 -11.86 -2.36
N GLY A 174 6.42 -11.32 -1.20
CA GLY A 174 7.80 -10.96 -0.91
C GLY A 174 8.75 -12.16 -0.95
N SER A 175 8.32 -13.32 -0.43
CA SER A 175 9.12 -14.55 -0.46
C SER A 175 9.24 -15.13 -1.87
N VAL A 176 8.16 -15.19 -2.65
CA VAL A 176 8.19 -15.66 -4.05
C VAL A 176 9.11 -14.78 -4.90
N VAL A 177 8.99 -13.46 -4.79
CA VAL A 177 9.84 -12.53 -5.54
C VAL A 177 11.28 -12.55 -5.05
N GLY A 178 11.50 -12.63 -3.73
CA GLY A 178 12.84 -12.77 -3.15
C GLY A 178 13.54 -14.04 -3.62
N LEU A 179 12.91 -15.20 -3.45
CA LEU A 179 13.45 -16.51 -3.82
C LEU A 179 13.69 -16.62 -5.33
N SER A 180 12.79 -16.10 -6.16
CA SER A 180 12.99 -16.10 -7.62
C SER A 180 14.18 -15.24 -8.05
N LEU A 181 14.39 -14.07 -7.44
CA LEU A 181 15.57 -13.23 -7.72
C LEU A 181 16.89 -13.89 -7.30
N ILE A 182 16.88 -14.63 -6.20
CA ILE A 182 18.04 -15.41 -5.73
C ILE A 182 18.29 -16.60 -6.66
N ALA A 183 17.25 -17.34 -7.06
CA ALA A 183 17.34 -18.47 -7.98
C ALA A 183 17.89 -18.04 -9.36
N LEU A 184 17.48 -16.87 -9.84
CA LEU A 184 17.98 -16.26 -11.08
C LEU A 184 19.38 -15.65 -10.94
N LYS A 185 20.03 -15.78 -9.76
CA LYS A 185 21.35 -15.19 -9.42
C LYS A 185 21.44 -13.67 -9.64
N LYS A 186 20.29 -12.99 -9.74
CA LYS A 186 20.22 -11.53 -9.91
C LYS A 186 20.43 -10.77 -8.59
N LYS A 187 20.21 -11.44 -7.45
CA LYS A 187 20.50 -10.91 -6.12
C LYS A 187 21.22 -11.94 -5.25
N LYS A 188 22.10 -11.47 -4.37
CA LYS A 188 22.68 -12.28 -3.29
C LYS A 188 21.70 -12.36 -2.12
N MET A 189 21.73 -13.46 -1.37
CA MET A 189 20.92 -13.67 -0.15
C MET A 189 21.04 -12.55 0.91
N SER A 190 22.12 -11.76 0.85
CA SER A 190 22.38 -10.66 1.78
C SER A 190 21.97 -9.28 1.24
N GLN A 191 21.39 -9.18 0.04
CA GLN A 191 20.93 -7.91 -0.49
C GLN A 191 19.53 -7.58 0.00
N TYR A 192 19.37 -6.34 0.43
CA TYR A 192 18.12 -5.79 0.90
C TYR A 192 17.04 -5.80 -0.20
N LEU A 193 15.82 -6.13 0.19
CA LEU A 193 14.64 -6.10 -0.67
C LEU A 193 13.61 -5.17 -0.01
N PRO A 194 13.12 -4.12 -0.70
CA PRO A 194 12.10 -3.25 -0.13
C PRO A 194 10.83 -4.07 0.14
N PHE A 195 10.37 -4.09 1.39
CA PHE A 195 9.21 -4.89 1.81
C PHE A 195 7.90 -4.11 1.69
N GLY A 196 7.97 -2.78 1.77
CA GLY A 196 6.88 -1.83 1.55
C GLY A 196 6.00 -2.08 0.32
N PRO A 197 6.52 -2.44 -0.88
CA PRO A 197 5.70 -2.63 -2.05
C PRO A 197 4.82 -3.88 -1.89
N PHE A 198 5.35 -4.94 -1.27
CA PHE A 198 4.60 -6.16 -1.00
C PHE A 198 3.54 -5.94 0.08
N LEU A 199 3.82 -5.12 1.09
CA LEU A 199 2.83 -4.70 2.08
C LEU A 199 1.65 -3.95 1.45
N ILE A 200 1.95 -3.03 0.52
CA ILE A 200 0.93 -2.25 -0.19
C ILE A 200 0.09 -3.15 -1.10
N ILE A 201 0.73 -4.05 -1.85
CA ILE A 201 0.04 -5.01 -2.72
C ILE A 201 -0.81 -5.98 -1.89
N GLY A 202 -0.28 -6.52 -0.79
CA GLY A 202 -1.02 -7.39 0.12
C GLY A 202 -2.22 -6.68 0.74
N THR A 203 -2.07 -5.40 1.07
CA THR A 203 -3.19 -4.55 1.54
C THR A 203 -4.25 -4.39 0.45
N ALA A 204 -3.85 -4.09 -0.78
CA ALA A 204 -4.80 -3.97 -1.90
C ALA A 204 -5.56 -5.28 -2.14
N ILE A 205 -4.87 -6.43 -2.09
CA ILE A 205 -5.48 -7.75 -2.21
C ILE A 205 -6.50 -7.98 -1.08
N SER A 206 -6.14 -7.67 0.15
CA SER A 206 -7.05 -7.86 1.29
C SER A 206 -8.22 -6.87 1.31
N LEU A 207 -8.05 -5.67 0.76
CA LEU A 207 -9.16 -4.73 0.60
C LEU A 207 -10.24 -5.28 -0.34
N LEU A 208 -9.83 -5.90 -1.44
CA LEU A 208 -10.74 -6.43 -2.47
C LEU A 208 -11.29 -7.81 -2.11
N TRP A 209 -10.44 -8.71 -1.61
CA TRP A 209 -10.77 -10.12 -1.40
C TRP A 209 -10.61 -10.61 0.04
N GLY A 210 -10.19 -9.76 0.98
CA GLY A 210 -9.87 -10.20 2.35
C GLY A 210 -11.04 -10.84 3.09
N GLY A 211 -12.28 -10.43 2.79
CA GLY A 211 -13.48 -11.09 3.32
C GLY A 211 -13.64 -12.53 2.81
N ALA A 212 -13.51 -12.73 1.51
CA ALA A 212 -13.60 -14.05 0.87
C ALA A 212 -12.43 -14.97 1.27
N ILE A 213 -11.22 -14.43 1.37
CA ILE A 213 -10.04 -15.16 1.84
C ILE A 213 -10.23 -15.62 3.29
N TRP A 214 -10.77 -14.74 4.14
CA TRP A 214 -11.03 -15.06 5.54
C TRP A 214 -12.13 -16.12 5.69
N SER A 215 -13.24 -16.02 4.94
CA SER A 215 -14.31 -17.03 4.99
C SER A 215 -13.84 -18.38 4.46
N TRP A 216 -13.03 -18.39 3.39
CA TRP A 216 -12.40 -19.60 2.88
C TRP A 216 -11.45 -20.23 3.92
N TYR A 217 -10.67 -19.42 4.63
CA TYR A 217 -9.82 -19.91 5.73
C TYR A 217 -10.65 -20.55 6.86
N LEU A 218 -11.75 -19.91 7.27
CA LEU A 218 -12.64 -20.46 8.29
C LEU A 218 -13.30 -21.78 7.86
N SER A 219 -13.58 -21.99 6.56
CA SER A 219 -14.13 -23.26 6.07
C SER A 219 -13.18 -24.46 6.15
N PHE A 220 -11.90 -24.26 6.45
CA PHE A 220 -10.98 -25.37 6.76
C PHE A 220 -10.89 -25.67 8.26
N LEU A 221 -11.30 -24.73 9.11
CA LEU A 221 -11.23 -24.85 10.56
C LEU A 221 -12.54 -25.38 11.17
N VAL A 222 -13.64 -25.33 10.42
CA VAL A 222 -14.97 -25.83 10.76
C VAL A 222 -15.30 -26.99 9.84
#